data_AF-A0A8J8D7S2-F1
#
_entry.id   AF-A0A8J8D7S2-F1
#
_cell.length_a   1.000
_cell.length_b   1.000
_cell.length_c   1.000
_cell.angle_alpha   90.00
_cell.angle_beta   90.00
_cell.angle_gamma   90.00
#
_symmetry.space_group_name_H-M   'P 1'
#
loop_
_entity.id
_entity.type
_entity.pdbx_description
1 polymer ?
#
loop_
_entity_poly.entity_id
_entity_poly.type
_entity_poly.pdbx_seq_one_letter_code
_entity_poly.pdbx_strand_id
1 'polypeptide(L)'
;EMEQVFIACPDHINNAEALERKLFVLRNYASHTINNTVKKDNIGFYVASLSYKTVVYKGQLTSLQVRHYFPDLQNKRLVSAFGLVHSRFATNTFPSWKLAQPFRYIAHNGEINTLQGNLNWLKTSEKGFTSPYFTKEE
;
A
#
# COMPACT_ATOMS: atom_id res chain seq x y z
N GLU A 1 -6.87 0.08 -15.33
CA GLU A 1 -5.95 1.22 -15.52
C GLU A 1 -5.22 1.51 -14.21
N MET A 2 -4.04 2.15 -14.26
CA MET A 2 -3.34 2.62 -13.06
C MET A 2 -3.36 4.14 -13.06
N GLU A 3 -3.89 4.74 -12.00
CA GLU A 3 -4.04 6.17 -11.88
C GLU A 3 -3.33 6.69 -10.62
N GLN A 4 -2.87 7.93 -10.69
CA GLN A 4 -2.32 8.66 -9.54
C GLN A 4 -3.30 9.75 -9.12
N VAL A 5 -3.59 9.81 -7.82
CA VAL A 5 -4.40 10.87 -7.23
C VAL A 5 -3.50 11.76 -6.40
N PHE A 6 -3.55 13.06 -6.67
CA PHE A 6 -2.82 14.08 -5.91
C PHE A 6 -3.74 14.66 -4.85
N ILE A 7 -3.28 14.64 -3.60
CA ILE A 7 -4.02 15.16 -2.45
C ILE A 7 -3.23 16.33 -1.88
N ALA A 8 -3.86 17.50 -1.85
CA ALA A 8 -3.31 18.65 -1.17
C ALA A 8 -3.45 18.47 0.36
N CYS A 9 -2.42 18.88 1.11
CA CYS A 9 -2.52 18.93 2.56
C CYS A 9 -3.52 20.05 2.95
N PRO A 10 -4.55 19.76 3.75
CA PRO A 10 -5.44 20.80 4.27
C PRO A 10 -4.68 21.81 5.14
N ASP A 11 -5.08 23.08 5.09
CA ASP A 11 -4.40 24.20 5.78
C ASP A 11 -4.34 24.03 7.32
N HIS A 12 -5.25 23.26 7.90
CA HIS A 12 -5.27 23.02 9.35
C HIS A 12 -4.29 21.92 9.80
N ILE A 13 -3.70 21.16 8.86
CA ILE A 13 -2.72 20.11 9.16
C ILE A 13 -1.32 20.69 8.99
N ASN A 14 -0.73 21.09 10.11
CA ASN A 14 0.60 21.74 10.14
C ASN A 14 1.75 20.77 10.44
N ASN A 15 1.48 19.47 10.55
CA ASN A 15 2.46 18.44 10.87
C ASN A 15 2.46 17.33 9.80
N ALA A 16 3.61 17.08 9.20
CA ALA A 16 3.79 16.04 8.18
C ALA A 16 3.42 14.64 8.68
N GLU A 17 3.71 14.31 9.94
CA GLU A 17 3.29 13.02 10.52
C GLU A 17 1.78 12.93 10.71
N ALA A 18 1.13 14.06 11.02
CA ALA A 18 -0.32 14.11 11.09
C ALA A 18 -0.94 13.89 9.71
N LEU A 19 -0.36 14.47 8.65
CA LEU A 19 -0.76 14.19 7.27
C LEU A 19 -0.62 12.71 6.94
N GLU A 20 0.52 12.08 7.23
CA GLU A 20 0.74 10.65 6.96
C GLU A 20 -0.28 9.76 7.68
N ARG A 21 -0.61 10.08 8.94
CA ARG A 21 -1.67 9.37 9.68
C ARG A 21 -3.04 9.53 9.02
N LYS A 22 -3.41 10.74 8.61
CA LYS A 22 -4.68 10.97 7.90
C LYS A 22 -4.73 10.27 6.55
N LEU A 23 -3.62 10.21 5.81
CA LEU A 23 -3.52 9.43 4.57
C LEU A 23 -3.64 7.92 4.83
N PHE A 24 -3.11 7.41 5.95
CA PHE A 24 -3.32 6.03 6.38
C PHE A 24 -4.80 5.73 6.63
N VAL A 25 -5.49 6.58 7.40
CA VAL A 25 -6.92 6.45 7.69
C VAL A 25 -7.74 6.52 6.41
N LEU A 26 -7.52 7.55 5.59
CA LEU A 26 -8.20 7.75 4.30
C LEU A 26 -8.05 6.53 3.39
N ARG A 27 -6.83 6.00 3.25
CA ARG A 27 -6.57 4.80 2.44
C ARG A 27 -7.37 3.60 2.95
N ASN A 28 -7.37 3.34 4.26
CA ASN A 28 -8.07 2.21 4.84
C ASN A 28 -9.59 2.37 4.69
N TYR A 29 -10.11 3.55 5.01
CA TYR A 29 -11.52 3.90 4.84
C TYR A 29 -11.96 3.74 3.38
N ALA A 30 -11.28 4.38 2.43
CA ALA A 30 -11.59 4.28 1.00
C ALA A 30 -11.52 2.82 0.50
N SER A 31 -10.48 2.08 0.89
CA SER A 31 -10.36 0.66 0.51
C SER A 31 -11.52 -0.17 1.06
N HIS A 32 -11.91 0.05 2.32
CA HIS A 32 -13.01 -0.68 2.94
C HIS A 32 -14.35 -0.34 2.29
N THR A 33 -14.65 0.96 2.16
CA THR A 33 -15.89 1.47 1.56
C THR A 33 -16.04 0.97 0.13
N ILE A 34 -15.02 1.14 -0.73
CA ILE A 34 -15.10 0.72 -2.13
C ILE A 34 -15.28 -0.80 -2.25
N ASN A 35 -14.53 -1.59 -1.49
CA ASN A 35 -14.64 -3.05 -1.54
C ASN A 35 -16.00 -3.58 -1.06
N ASN A 36 -16.76 -2.80 -0.29
CA ASN A 36 -18.07 -3.19 0.24
C ASN A 36 -19.24 -2.58 -0.54
N THR A 37 -19.04 -1.47 -1.23
CA THR A 37 -20.13 -0.72 -1.90
C THR A 37 -20.09 -0.82 -3.42
N VAL A 38 -18.92 -1.05 -4.01
CA VAL A 38 -18.74 -1.10 -5.46
C VAL A 38 -18.69 -2.57 -5.91
N LYS A 39 -19.44 -2.89 -6.98
CA LYS A 39 -19.40 -4.22 -7.60
C LYS A 39 -17.97 -4.50 -8.08
N LYS A 40 -17.40 -5.61 -7.59
CA LYS A 40 -16.02 -6.00 -7.92
C LYS A 40 -15.95 -6.50 -9.36
N ASP A 41 -15.03 -5.94 -10.13
CA ASP A 41 -14.52 -6.59 -11.32
C ASP A 41 -13.43 -7.62 -10.94
N ASN A 42 -12.88 -8.32 -11.92
CA ASN A 42 -11.85 -9.35 -11.68
C ASN A 42 -10.53 -8.77 -11.15
N ILE A 43 -10.28 -7.46 -11.33
CA ILE A 43 -9.03 -6.78 -10.97
C ILE A 43 -9.10 -6.24 -9.53
N GLY A 44 -10.28 -5.77 -9.13
CA GLY A 44 -10.58 -5.16 -7.85
C GLY A 44 -9.98 -3.76 -7.67
N PHE A 45 -10.20 -3.19 -6.49
CA PHE A 45 -9.63 -1.90 -6.09
C PHE A 45 -8.46 -2.08 -5.12
N TYR A 46 -7.34 -1.39 -5.37
CA TYR A 46 -6.18 -1.43 -4.49
C TYR A 46 -5.32 -0.17 -4.57
N VAL A 47 -4.97 0.38 -3.41
CA VAL A 47 -4.05 1.52 -3.29
C VAL A 47 -2.66 1.03 -2.90
N ALA A 48 -1.70 1.12 -3.82
CA ALA A 48 -0.32 0.66 -3.63
C ALA A 48 0.41 1.46 -2.54
N SER A 49 0.31 2.78 -2.60
CA SER A 49 0.81 3.73 -1.61
C SER A 49 -0.13 4.92 -1.55
N LEU A 50 -0.32 5.49 -0.36
CA LEU A 50 -0.95 6.79 -0.16
C LEU A 50 -0.21 7.43 1.01
N SER A 51 0.74 8.29 0.68
CA SER A 51 1.76 8.81 1.58
C SER A 51 2.32 10.11 1.00
N TYR A 52 2.74 11.03 1.86
CA TYR A 52 3.40 12.25 1.40
C TYR A 52 4.87 12.01 1.02
N LYS A 53 5.46 10.89 1.47
CA LYS A 53 6.90 10.60 1.36
C LYS A 53 7.24 9.36 0.54
N THR A 54 6.29 8.44 0.35
CA THR A 54 6.55 7.14 -0.31
C THR A 54 5.60 6.91 -1.48
N VAL A 55 6.16 6.58 -2.64
CA VAL A 55 5.43 6.09 -3.81
C VAL A 55 5.88 4.67 -4.16
N VAL A 56 4.93 3.78 -4.48
CA VAL A 56 5.21 2.38 -4.85
C VAL A 56 4.78 2.13 -6.29
N TYR A 57 5.77 1.86 -7.15
CA TYR A 57 5.57 1.35 -8.51
C TYR A 57 5.68 -0.18 -8.48
N LYS A 58 4.58 -0.88 -8.78
CA LYS A 58 4.56 -2.35 -8.77
C LYS A 58 3.54 -2.92 -9.74
N GLY A 59 3.76 -4.15 -10.18
CA GLY A 59 2.85 -4.84 -11.10
C GLY A 59 3.28 -6.29 -11.34
N GLN A 60 2.53 -6.97 -12.21
CA GLN A 60 2.88 -8.29 -12.72
C GLN A 60 3.87 -8.16 -13.87
N LEU A 61 5.11 -7.80 -13.51
CA LEU A 61 6.16 -7.47 -14.46
C LEU A 61 7.42 -8.24 -14.09
N THR A 62 8.23 -8.61 -15.07
CA THR A 62 9.61 -9.01 -14.80
C THR A 62 10.41 -7.81 -14.34
N SER A 63 11.50 -8.04 -13.59
CA SER A 63 12.34 -6.96 -13.06
C SER A 63 12.82 -5.97 -14.14
N LEU A 64 13.09 -6.46 -15.36
CA LEU A 64 13.55 -5.63 -16.49
C LEU A 64 12.42 -4.78 -17.10
N GLN A 65 11.17 -5.25 -17.02
CA GLN A 65 10.01 -4.56 -17.57
C GLN A 65 9.59 -3.35 -16.73
N VAL A 66 9.85 -3.35 -15.41
CA VAL A 66 9.37 -2.30 -14.49
C VAL A 66 9.73 -0.90 -14.96
N ARG A 67 10.99 -0.67 -15.33
CA ARG A 67 11.47 0.65 -15.77
C ARG A 67 10.83 1.11 -17.09
N HIS A 68 10.46 0.17 -17.97
CA HIS A 68 9.87 0.47 -19.27
C HIS A 68 8.36 0.67 -19.18
N TYR A 69 7.71 -0.06 -18.27
CA TYR A 69 6.28 0.03 -18.01
C TYR A 69 5.88 1.33 -17.29
N PHE A 70 6.74 1.83 -16.39
CA PHE A 70 6.54 3.10 -15.69
C PHE A 70 7.55 4.16 -16.18
N PRO A 71 7.18 5.01 -17.17
CA PRO A 71 8.07 6.02 -17.73
C PRO A 71 8.63 7.01 -16.68
N ASP A 72 7.90 7.24 -15.59
CA ASP A 72 8.33 8.06 -14.46
C ASP A 72 9.68 7.59 -13.88
N LEU A 73 9.94 6.27 -13.89
CA LEU A 73 11.20 5.68 -13.41
C LEU A 73 12.41 5.97 -14.32
N GLN A 74 12.17 6.52 -15.51
CA GLN A 74 13.22 7.00 -16.42
C GLN A 74 13.38 8.52 -16.37
N ASN A 75 12.48 9.22 -15.69
CA ASN A 75 12.51 10.67 -15.58
C ASN A 75 13.60 11.11 -14.59
N LYS A 76 14.51 11.98 -15.03
CA LYS A 76 15.59 12.52 -14.18
C LYS A 76 15.08 13.33 -12.98
N ARG A 77 13.81 13.77 -12.99
CA ARG A 77 13.17 14.45 -11.84
C ARG A 77 12.76 13.49 -10.73
N LEU A 78 12.63 12.19 -11.02
CA LEU A 78 12.31 11.20 -10.00
C LEU A 78 13.58 10.85 -9.22
N VAL A 79 13.85 11.64 -8.18
CA VAL A 79 14.96 11.45 -7.26
C VAL A 79 14.45 10.98 -5.90
N SER A 80 15.22 10.13 -5.23
CA SER A 80 14.89 9.66 -3.89
C SER A 80 16.18 9.44 -3.10
N ALA A 81 16.13 9.66 -1.78
CA ALA A 81 17.22 9.33 -0.87
C ALA A 81 17.45 7.81 -0.75
N PHE A 82 16.41 7.01 -0.98
CA PHE A 82 16.48 5.54 -0.91
C PHE A 82 15.45 4.90 -1.87
N GLY A 83 15.76 3.70 -2.35
CA GLY A 83 14.84 2.87 -3.13
C GLY A 83 14.84 1.42 -2.64
N LEU A 84 13.66 0.79 -2.63
CA LEU A 84 13.47 -0.63 -2.31
C LEU A 84 12.89 -1.37 -3.51
N VAL A 85 13.54 -2.46 -3.90
CA VAL A 85 13.10 -3.30 -5.03
C VAL A 85 12.88 -4.72 -4.53
N HIS A 86 11.83 -5.37 -5.04
CA HIS A 86 11.52 -6.74 -4.72
C HIS A 86 11.04 -7.50 -5.95
N SER A 87 11.60 -8.68 -6.19
CA SER A 87 11.10 -9.64 -7.17
C SER A 87 10.50 -10.84 -6.45
N ARG A 88 9.28 -11.23 -6.82
CA ARG A 88 8.57 -12.34 -6.18
C ARG A 88 8.56 -13.55 -7.10
N PHE A 89 9.03 -14.68 -6.59
CA PHE A 89 8.70 -15.98 -7.17
C PHE A 89 7.38 -16.47 -6.54
N ALA A 90 6.33 -16.63 -7.35
CA ALA A 90 5.03 -17.11 -6.88
C ALA A 90 4.85 -18.58 -7.26
N THR A 91 4.45 -19.40 -6.29
CA THR A 91 4.04 -20.80 -6.50
C THR A 91 2.58 -20.92 -6.99
N ASN A 92 1.86 -19.80 -7.10
CA ASN A 92 0.48 -19.75 -7.59
C ASN A 92 0.44 -19.45 -9.09
N THR A 93 -0.43 -20.15 -9.82
CA THR A 93 -0.63 -19.98 -11.26
C THR A 93 -1.49 -18.78 -11.64
N PHE A 94 -2.35 -18.30 -10.75
CA PHE A 94 -3.17 -17.10 -10.99
C PHE A 94 -2.45 -15.85 -10.50
N PRO A 95 -2.04 -14.95 -11.41
CA PRO A 95 -1.27 -13.78 -11.02
C PRO A 95 -2.21 -12.76 -10.36
N SER A 96 -1.76 -12.12 -9.28
CA SER A 96 -2.50 -11.02 -8.63
C SER A 96 -1.59 -9.83 -8.40
N TRP A 97 -1.85 -8.73 -9.11
CA TRP A 97 -0.96 -7.55 -9.13
C TRP A 97 -0.83 -6.89 -7.75
N LYS A 98 -1.91 -6.90 -6.94
CA LYS A 98 -1.90 -6.39 -5.56
C LYS A 98 -0.92 -7.12 -4.64
N LEU A 99 -0.58 -8.37 -4.96
CA LEU A 99 0.37 -9.20 -4.22
C LEU A 99 1.82 -9.03 -4.70
N ALA A 100 2.07 -8.24 -5.75
CA ALA A 100 3.42 -7.76 -6.03
C ALA A 100 3.89 -6.90 -4.85
N GLN A 101 5.20 -6.93 -4.60
CA GLN A 101 5.87 -6.15 -3.56
C GLN A 101 6.78 -5.10 -4.21
N PRO A 102 7.15 -4.02 -3.51
CA PRO A 102 7.00 -3.76 -2.07
C PRO A 102 5.55 -3.60 -1.58
N PHE A 103 5.32 -3.93 -0.31
CA PHE A 103 4.20 -3.38 0.44
C PHE A 103 4.58 -2.02 1.01
N ARG A 104 3.61 -1.33 1.63
CA ARG A 104 3.73 0.07 2.05
C ARG A 104 4.90 0.36 3.00
N TYR A 105 5.31 -0.64 3.78
CA TYR A 105 6.40 -0.54 4.77
C TYR A 105 7.39 -1.71 4.72
N ILE A 106 7.16 -2.72 3.87
CA ILE A 106 7.95 -3.97 3.91
C ILE A 106 8.08 -4.59 2.53
N ALA A 107 9.28 -5.12 2.26
CA ALA A 107 9.51 -6.15 1.27
C ALA A 107 9.99 -7.42 1.99
N HIS A 108 9.48 -8.58 1.61
CA HIS A 108 9.67 -9.82 2.34
C HIS A 108 10.03 -10.97 1.40
N ASN A 109 11.25 -11.48 1.57
CA ASN A 109 11.75 -12.67 0.91
C ASN A 109 11.61 -13.86 1.88
N GLY A 110 10.67 -14.76 1.58
CA GLY A 110 10.42 -15.95 2.39
C GLY A 110 8.92 -16.20 2.59
N GLU A 111 8.61 -17.11 3.51
CA GLU A 111 7.25 -17.49 3.87
C GLU A 111 7.02 -17.38 5.38
N ILE A 112 5.85 -16.86 5.77
CA ILE A 112 5.44 -16.77 7.18
C ILE A 112 4.64 -18.03 7.51
N ASN A 113 5.31 -19.05 8.03
CA ASN A 113 4.73 -20.36 8.31
C ASN A 113 3.68 -20.35 9.45
N THR A 114 3.66 -19.30 10.28
CA THR A 114 2.77 -19.15 11.43
C THR A 114 1.60 -18.20 11.17
N LEU A 115 1.29 -17.90 9.90
CA LEU A 115 0.33 -16.87 9.50
C LEU A 115 -1.02 -16.96 10.24
N GLN A 116 -1.64 -18.14 10.28
CA GLN A 116 -2.95 -18.31 10.91
C GLN A 116 -2.92 -18.01 12.41
N GLY A 117 -1.85 -18.43 13.10
CA GLY A 117 -1.66 -18.11 14.52
C GLY A 117 -1.55 -16.61 14.73
N ASN A 118 -0.74 -15.92 13.93
CA ASN A 118 -0.56 -14.47 14.03
C ASN A 118 -1.87 -13.71 13.76
N LEU A 119 -2.66 -14.15 12.77
CA LEU A 119 -3.97 -13.57 12.47
C LEU A 119 -4.96 -13.75 13.63
N ASN A 120 -4.98 -14.94 14.25
CA ASN A 120 -5.84 -15.20 15.41
C ASN A 120 -5.46 -14.32 16.61
N TRP A 121 -4.15 -14.17 16.88
CA TRP A 121 -3.66 -13.29 17.94
C TRP A 121 -4.04 -11.83 17.69
N LEU A 122 -3.89 -11.36 16.45
CA LEU A 122 -4.28 -10.01 16.07
C LEU A 122 -5.77 -9.77 16.29
N LYS A 123 -6.63 -10.67 15.79
CA LYS A 123 -8.10 -10.55 15.89
C LYS A 123 -8.60 -10.51 17.34
N THR A 124 -7.99 -11.29 18.23
CA THR A 124 -8.36 -11.30 19.66
C THR A 124 -7.87 -10.04 20.38
N SER A 125 -6.71 -9.51 19.97
CA SER A 125 -6.09 -8.33 20.61
C SER A 125 -6.65 -7.00 20.09
N GLU A 126 -7.26 -7.00 18.90
CA GLU A 126 -7.70 -5.80 18.17
C GLU A 126 -8.59 -4.87 19.02
N LYS A 127 -9.53 -5.43 19.80
CA LYS A 127 -10.43 -4.66 20.68
C LYS A 127 -9.70 -3.90 21.80
N GLY A 128 -8.48 -4.32 22.14
CA GLY A 128 -7.65 -3.70 23.17
C GLY A 128 -6.69 -2.63 22.64
N PHE A 129 -6.61 -2.43 21.32
CA PHE A 129 -5.72 -1.44 20.76
C PHE A 129 -6.22 -0.02 21.02
N THR A 130 -5.35 0.79 21.62
CA THR A 130 -5.59 2.21 21.87
C THR A 130 -4.35 2.99 21.47
N SER A 131 -4.56 4.20 20.98
CA SER A 131 -3.48 5.10 20.60
C SER A 131 -3.91 6.53 20.87
N PRO A 132 -3.04 7.39 21.42
CA PRO A 132 -3.33 8.82 21.55
C PRO A 132 -3.39 9.54 20.20
N TYR A 133 -3.00 8.87 19.11
CA TYR A 133 -2.88 9.46 17.77
C TYR A 133 -4.05 9.14 16.83
N PHE A 134 -4.99 8.29 17.25
CA PHE A 134 -6.19 7.93 16.50
C PHE A 134 -7.42 8.14 17.37
N THR A 135 -8.50 8.69 16.81
CA THR A 135 -9.78 8.80 17.53
C THR A 135 -10.49 7.45 17.53
N LYS A 136 -11.66 7.34 18.19
CA LYS A 136 -12.44 6.09 18.16
C LYS A 136 -13.10 5.85 16.79
N GLU A 137 -13.33 6.92 16.05
CA GLU A 137 -13.89 6.88 14.70
C GLU A 137 -12.86 6.48 13.63
N GLU A 138 -11.56 6.67 13.92
CA GLU A 138 -10.42 6.36 13.04
C GLU A 138 -9.78 4.99 13.33
#